data_AF-A0A4Y2VPC7-F1
#
_entry.id   AF-A0A4Y2VPC7-F1
#
_cell.length_a   1.000
_cell.length_b   1.000
_cell.length_c   1.000
_cell.angle_alpha   90.00
_cell.angle_beta   90.00
_cell.angle_gamma   90.00
#
_symmetry.space_group_name_H-M   'P 1'
#
loop_
_entity.id
_entity.type
_entity.pdbx_description
1 polymer ?
#
loop_
_entity_poly.entity_id
_entity_poly.type
_entity_poly.pdbx_seq_one_letter_code
_entity_poly.pdbx_strand_id
1 'polypeptide(L)'
;VSERLIHLYDCNDLINIIGQVGLDVSPATLIPHYDEDSSTLFLSGKGDSVIFAYEVATDSPYFHPLSHYKCQNPHQCISFLPKFVCNVQEVEFARAVRLTSSTIEPMSFHVPRLRSEYFQDDLFPPTRKNWEPSMTSSEWFSGINKPVEILDMKPNEMIPLSEAPPPVKAGSNKPSNTSPRIAFEGEVVLQSSLAFLQNSKEKEEKIKQSMSSQCELQQSSLPQEEFEGVDPDEWVS
;
A
#
# COMPACT_ATOMS: atom_id res chain seq x y z
N VAL A 1 -15.49 -1.74 -19.30
CA VAL A 1 -15.04 -1.62 -17.88
C VAL A 1 -14.27 -0.32 -17.80
N SER A 2 -14.59 0.55 -16.83
CA SER A 2 -13.95 1.87 -16.68
C SER A 2 -12.76 1.78 -15.74
N GLU A 3 -11.77 2.63 -15.94
CA GLU A 3 -10.74 2.90 -14.94
C GLU A 3 -11.39 3.51 -13.69
N ARG A 4 -10.89 3.13 -12.51
CA ARG A 4 -11.29 3.69 -11.24
C ARG A 4 -10.35 4.83 -10.87
N LEU A 5 -10.92 5.96 -10.47
CA LEU A 5 -10.21 7.21 -10.21
C LEU A 5 -10.51 7.72 -8.80
N ILE A 6 -9.53 8.39 -8.21
CA ILE A 6 -9.68 9.20 -7.00
C ILE A 6 -9.51 10.66 -7.43
N HIS A 7 -10.42 11.52 -6.98
CA HIS A 7 -10.31 12.97 -7.16
C HIS A 7 -10.33 13.64 -5.79
N LEU A 8 -9.47 14.65 -5.63
CA LEU A 8 -9.43 15.54 -4.48
C LEU A 8 -9.92 16.93 -4.92
N TYR A 9 -10.77 17.54 -4.10
CA TYR A 9 -11.35 18.86 -4.32
C TYR A 9 -11.14 19.75 -3.09
N ASP A 10 -11.08 21.06 -3.30
CA ASP A 10 -11.22 22.04 -2.21
C ASP A 10 -12.71 22.18 -1.88
N CYS A 11 -13.06 22.21 -0.59
CA CYS A 11 -14.45 22.41 -0.17
C CYS A 11 -15.02 23.78 -0.59
N ASN A 12 -14.15 24.77 -0.87
CA ASN A 12 -14.53 26.08 -1.36
C ASN A 12 -14.58 26.15 -2.91
N ASP A 13 -13.99 25.19 -3.61
CA ASP A 13 -13.99 25.10 -5.07
C ASP A 13 -14.14 23.65 -5.54
N LEU A 14 -15.39 23.25 -5.75
CA LEU A 14 -15.76 21.92 -6.24
C LEU A 14 -15.75 21.80 -7.77
N ILE A 15 -15.34 22.86 -8.48
CA ILE A 15 -15.27 22.85 -9.95
C ILE A 15 -13.93 22.28 -10.39
N ASN A 16 -12.84 22.67 -9.71
CA ASN A 16 -11.49 22.29 -10.08
C ASN A 16 -10.99 21.11 -9.24
N ILE A 17 -10.43 20.11 -9.92
CA ILE A 17 -9.76 18.97 -9.28
C ILE A 17 -8.34 19.40 -8.90
N ILE A 18 -7.99 19.28 -7.62
CA ILE A 18 -6.64 19.63 -7.13
C ILE A 18 -5.68 18.45 -7.14
N GLY A 19 -6.20 17.22 -7.01
CA GLY A 19 -5.41 15.99 -7.07
C GLY A 19 -6.20 14.88 -7.74
N GLN A 20 -5.52 14.07 -8.56
CA GLN A 20 -6.14 12.94 -9.24
C GLN A 20 -5.18 11.75 -9.28
N VAL A 21 -5.70 10.55 -9.01
CA VAL A 21 -4.96 9.30 -9.15
C VAL A 21 -5.83 8.27 -9.85
N GLY A 22 -5.26 7.62 -10.87
CA GLY A 22 -5.82 6.42 -11.48
C GLY A 22 -5.35 5.16 -10.77
N LEU A 23 -6.26 4.20 -10.63
CA LEU A 23 -6.03 2.93 -9.95
C LEU A 23 -5.97 1.80 -10.97
N ASP A 24 -6.94 0.90 -10.93
CA ASP A 24 -7.12 -0.23 -11.83
C ASP A 24 -8.43 -0.11 -12.61
N VAL A 25 -8.67 -1.11 -13.47
CA VAL A 25 -9.88 -1.20 -14.29
C VAL A 25 -10.77 -2.28 -13.69
N SER A 26 -11.80 -1.85 -12.95
CA SER A 26 -12.74 -2.75 -12.27
C SER A 26 -14.14 -2.15 -12.25
N PRO A 27 -15.20 -2.97 -12.37
CA PRO A 27 -16.58 -2.49 -12.22
C PRO A 27 -16.97 -2.27 -10.75
N ALA A 28 -16.16 -2.70 -9.78
CA ALA A 28 -16.47 -2.59 -8.36
C ALA A 28 -16.29 -1.16 -7.86
N THR A 29 -17.33 -0.60 -7.24
CA THR A 29 -17.28 0.71 -6.57
C THR A 29 -16.25 0.68 -5.45
N LEU A 30 -15.36 1.68 -5.44
CA LEU A 30 -14.41 1.89 -4.35
C LEU A 30 -15.11 2.41 -3.11
N ILE A 31 -14.78 1.81 -1.97
CA ILE A 31 -15.19 2.19 -0.63
C ILE A 31 -13.98 2.83 0.03
N PRO A 32 -13.96 4.16 0.22
CA PRO A 32 -12.90 4.84 0.92
C PRO A 32 -13.05 4.68 2.42
N HIS A 33 -11.93 4.48 3.10
CA HIS A 33 -11.78 4.64 4.53
C HIS A 33 -10.60 5.56 4.78
N TYR A 34 -10.85 6.73 5.37
CA TYR A 34 -9.83 7.70 5.69
C TYR A 34 -9.58 7.71 7.20
N ASP A 35 -8.34 7.41 7.59
CA ASP A 35 -7.84 7.57 8.95
C ASP A 35 -7.20 8.95 9.06
N GLU A 36 -7.87 9.85 9.79
CA GLU A 36 -7.41 11.23 9.93
C GLU A 36 -6.15 11.36 10.80
N ASP A 37 -5.93 10.44 11.74
CA ASP A 37 -4.80 10.51 12.66
C ASP A 37 -3.48 10.22 11.94
N SER A 38 -3.49 9.27 11.01
CA SER A 38 -2.33 8.90 10.19
C SER A 38 -2.38 9.50 8.78
N SER A 39 -3.42 10.28 8.46
CA SER A 39 -3.73 10.77 7.11
C SER A 39 -3.71 9.68 6.03
N THR A 40 -4.11 8.46 6.40
CA THR A 40 -4.08 7.29 5.48
C THR A 40 -5.45 7.03 4.87
N LEU A 41 -5.51 6.99 3.55
CA LEU A 41 -6.67 6.58 2.75
C LEU A 41 -6.52 5.12 2.32
N PHE A 42 -7.39 4.26 2.82
CA PHE A 42 -7.60 2.90 2.33
C PHE A 42 -8.76 2.86 1.34
N LEU A 43 -8.57 2.12 0.25
CA LEU A 43 -9.59 1.93 -0.78
C LEU A 43 -9.75 0.45 -1.07
N SER A 44 -11.00 0.00 -1.05
CA SER A 44 -11.36 -1.39 -1.29
C SER A 44 -12.62 -1.46 -2.15
N GLY A 45 -12.83 -2.56 -2.86
CA GLY A 45 -14.05 -2.78 -3.64
C GLY A 45 -14.59 -4.18 -3.40
N LYS A 46 -15.91 -4.34 -3.42
CA LYS A 46 -16.51 -5.67 -3.29
C LYS A 46 -16.04 -6.57 -4.45
N GLY A 47 -15.44 -7.70 -4.11
CA GLY A 47 -14.86 -8.63 -5.07
C GLY A 47 -13.39 -8.35 -5.42
N ASP A 48 -12.81 -7.27 -4.90
CA ASP A 48 -11.39 -7.02 -5.05
C ASP A 48 -10.58 -7.93 -4.11
N SER A 49 -9.34 -8.21 -4.50
CA SER A 49 -8.34 -8.85 -3.65
C SER A 49 -7.24 -7.90 -3.22
N VAL A 50 -7.29 -6.63 -3.64
CA VAL A 50 -6.30 -5.61 -3.31
C VAL A 50 -6.96 -4.50 -2.51
N ILE A 51 -6.30 -4.05 -1.45
CA ILE A 51 -6.62 -2.84 -0.72
C ILE A 51 -5.55 -1.82 -1.12
N PHE A 52 -5.97 -0.77 -1.81
CA PHE A 52 -5.06 0.33 -2.12
C PHE A 52 -4.92 1.22 -0.89
N ALA A 53 -3.72 1.76 -0.70
CA ALA A 53 -3.39 2.60 0.43
C ALA A 53 -2.59 3.80 -0.07
N TYR A 54 -2.97 4.99 0.40
CA TYR A 54 -2.32 6.26 0.09
C TYR A 54 -2.21 7.07 1.37
N GLU A 55 -1.11 7.79 1.53
CA GLU A 55 -1.03 8.90 2.46
C GLU A 55 -1.54 10.15 1.74
N VAL A 56 -2.47 10.86 2.40
CA VAL A 56 -3.05 12.11 1.88
C VAL A 56 -2.34 13.29 2.54
N ALA A 57 -1.63 14.07 1.75
CA ALA A 57 -0.90 15.23 2.22
C ALA A 57 -1.50 16.54 1.70
N THR A 58 -1.04 17.66 2.27
CA THR A 58 -1.49 19.00 1.86
C THR A 58 -0.67 19.56 0.70
N ASP A 59 0.50 18.98 0.44
CA ASP A 59 1.39 19.32 -0.66
C ASP A 59 1.20 18.37 -1.86
N SER A 60 1.42 18.92 -3.06
CA SER A 60 1.38 18.14 -4.30
C SER A 60 2.41 17.01 -4.27
N PRO A 61 2.08 15.77 -4.69
CA PRO A 61 0.91 15.38 -5.49
C PRO A 61 -0.35 15.03 -4.69
N TYR A 62 -0.43 15.38 -3.40
CA TYR A 62 -1.53 15.14 -2.46
C TYR A 62 -1.77 13.67 -2.10
N PHE A 63 -1.60 12.76 -3.05
CA PHE A 63 -1.71 11.32 -2.83
C PHE A 63 -0.33 10.68 -2.97
N HIS A 64 0.19 10.16 -1.87
CA HIS A 64 1.46 9.44 -1.83
C HIS A 64 1.16 7.94 -1.72
N PRO A 65 1.49 7.12 -2.73
CA PRO A 65 1.16 5.70 -2.70
C PRO A 65 1.92 5.00 -1.57
N LEU A 66 1.16 4.30 -0.72
CA LEU A 66 1.69 3.37 0.27
C LEU A 66 1.68 1.94 -0.30
N SER A 67 2.27 1.01 0.44
CA SER A 67 2.24 -0.41 0.10
C SER A 67 0.79 -0.92 0.08
N HIS A 68 0.30 -1.27 -1.11
CA HIS A 68 -1.01 -1.90 -1.26
C HIS A 68 -1.01 -3.30 -0.64
N TYR A 69 -2.13 -3.67 -0.03
CA TYR A 69 -2.27 -4.98 0.59
C TYR A 69 -3.00 -5.95 -0.33
N LYS A 70 -2.32 -7.03 -0.74
CA LYS A 70 -2.90 -8.09 -1.57
C LYS A 70 -3.39 -9.24 -0.69
N CYS A 71 -4.70 -9.42 -0.67
CA CYS A 71 -5.39 -10.55 -0.08
C CYS A 71 -5.28 -11.79 -0.99
N GLN A 72 -5.26 -12.98 -0.37
CA GLN A 72 -5.29 -14.24 -1.13
C GLN A 72 -6.61 -14.44 -1.87
N ASN A 73 -7.73 -14.07 -1.24
CA ASN A 73 -9.08 -14.24 -1.78
C ASN A 73 -9.80 -12.89 -1.90
N PRO A 74 -10.75 -12.77 -2.84
CA PRO A 74 -11.64 -11.62 -2.91
C PRO A 74 -12.39 -11.36 -1.59
N HIS A 75 -12.50 -10.10 -1.19
CA HIS A 75 -13.32 -9.70 -0.05
C HIS A 75 -14.70 -9.23 -0.48
N GLN A 76 -15.71 -9.52 0.33
CA GLN A 76 -17.05 -8.97 0.15
C GLN A 76 -17.18 -7.57 0.75
N CYS A 77 -16.50 -7.33 1.88
CA CYS A 77 -16.51 -6.08 2.63
C CYS A 77 -15.30 -6.02 3.55
N ILE A 78 -14.83 -4.81 3.85
CA ILE A 78 -13.85 -4.53 4.90
C ILE A 78 -14.44 -3.44 5.78
N SER A 79 -14.44 -3.67 7.09
CA SER A 79 -14.80 -2.66 8.08
C SER A 79 -13.57 -2.35 8.94
N PHE A 80 -13.08 -1.13 8.85
CA PHE A 80 -12.07 -0.64 9.78
C PHE A 80 -12.70 -0.39 11.15
N LEU A 81 -11.92 -0.68 12.18
CA LEU A 81 -12.32 -0.49 13.57
C LEU A 81 -11.84 0.88 14.07
N PRO A 82 -12.49 1.44 15.11
CA PRO A 82 -12.07 2.71 15.70
C PRO A 82 -10.61 2.72 16.16
N LYS A 83 -9.95 3.89 16.11
CA LYS A 83 -8.54 4.03 16.49
C LYS A 83 -8.24 3.46 17.87
N PHE A 84 -9.08 3.74 18.87
CA PHE A 84 -8.88 3.34 20.26
C PHE A 84 -8.78 1.81 20.50
N VAL A 85 -9.17 0.97 19.53
CA VAL A 85 -9.00 -0.49 19.64
C VAL A 85 -7.65 -1.00 19.13
N CYS A 86 -6.85 -0.14 18.50
CA CYS A 86 -5.55 -0.50 17.94
C CYS A 86 -4.50 -0.69 19.05
N ASN A 87 -3.58 -1.63 18.82
CA ASN A 87 -2.47 -1.88 19.73
C ASN A 87 -1.30 -0.91 19.47
N VAL A 88 -1.29 0.20 20.21
CA VAL A 88 -0.24 1.22 20.10
C VAL A 88 1.16 0.72 20.46
N GLN A 89 1.27 -0.30 21.33
CA GLN A 89 2.56 -0.88 21.72
C GLN A 89 3.21 -1.65 20.57
N GLU A 90 2.41 -2.24 19.70
CA GLU A 90 2.87 -2.94 18.50
C GLU A 90 2.94 -2.02 17.27
N VAL A 91 2.69 -0.72 17.44
CA VAL A 91 2.64 0.26 16.35
C VAL A 91 1.59 -0.13 15.30
N GLU A 92 0.48 -0.74 15.75
CA GLU A 92 -0.70 -1.00 14.92
C GLU A 92 -1.48 0.31 14.76
N PHE A 93 -1.50 0.89 13.56
CA PHE A 93 -2.15 2.18 13.32
C PHE A 93 -3.56 2.05 12.76
N ALA A 94 -3.89 0.90 12.17
CA ALA A 94 -5.23 0.58 11.71
C ALA A 94 -5.52 -0.90 11.95
N ARG A 95 -6.74 -1.19 12.37
CA ARG A 95 -7.28 -2.54 12.51
C ARG A 95 -8.57 -2.63 11.72
N ALA A 96 -8.79 -3.74 11.03
CA ALA A 96 -10.00 -3.97 10.26
C ALA A 96 -10.48 -5.41 10.39
N VAL A 97 -11.69 -5.63 9.93
CA VAL A 97 -12.32 -6.94 9.82
C VAL A 97 -12.76 -7.12 8.38
N ARG A 98 -12.27 -8.18 7.73
CA ARG A 98 -12.54 -8.53 6.34
C ARG A 98 -13.54 -9.66 6.26
N LEU A 99 -14.63 -9.45 5.55
CA LEU A 99 -15.58 -10.49 5.20
C LEU A 99 -15.18 -11.13 3.88
N THR A 100 -15.01 -12.46 3.87
CA THR A 100 -14.82 -13.26 2.65
C THR A 100 -16.13 -13.95 2.26
N SER A 101 -16.10 -14.91 1.33
CA SER A 101 -17.25 -15.74 1.02
C SER A 101 -17.74 -16.62 2.18
N SER A 102 -16.85 -16.98 3.10
CA SER A 102 -17.14 -18.00 4.13
C SER A 102 -16.58 -17.67 5.52
N THR A 103 -15.75 -16.65 5.65
CA THR A 103 -15.03 -16.33 6.90
C THR A 103 -15.04 -14.83 7.17
N ILE A 104 -14.84 -14.51 8.44
CA ILE A 104 -14.53 -13.16 8.92
C ILE A 104 -13.09 -13.21 9.43
N GLU A 105 -12.21 -12.41 8.82
CA GLU A 105 -10.78 -12.42 9.08
C GLU A 105 -10.35 -11.07 9.68
N PRO A 106 -9.67 -11.04 10.84
CA PRO A 106 -9.08 -9.82 11.35
C PRO A 106 -7.90 -9.38 10.48
N MET A 107 -7.71 -8.07 10.36
CA MET A 107 -6.61 -7.45 9.65
C MET A 107 -5.97 -6.39 10.54
N SER A 108 -4.65 -6.36 10.56
CA SER A 108 -3.87 -5.42 11.36
C SER A 108 -2.78 -4.79 10.48
N PHE A 109 -2.72 -3.46 10.50
CA PHE A 109 -1.77 -2.67 9.74
C PHE A 109 -0.78 -2.02 10.69
N HIS A 110 0.51 -2.28 10.45
CA HIS A 110 1.60 -1.86 11.32
C HIS A 110 2.59 -0.98 10.55
N VAL A 111 3.19 -0.02 11.26
CA VAL A 111 4.32 0.75 10.73
C VAL A 111 5.62 0.18 11.30
N PRO A 112 6.57 -0.29 10.48
CA PRO A 112 7.84 -0.79 10.97
C PRO A 112 8.66 0.38 11.55
N ARG A 113 8.91 0.36 12.85
CA ARG A 113 9.68 1.39 13.58
C ARG A 113 10.89 0.77 14.27
N LEU A 114 12.02 1.47 14.21
CA LEU A 114 13.27 1.00 14.83
C LEU A 114 13.23 1.07 16.36
N ARG A 115 12.43 2.00 16.89
CA ARG A 115 12.32 2.32 18.32
C ARG A 115 10.89 2.14 18.82
N SER A 116 10.32 0.96 18.58
CA SER A 116 8.94 0.64 18.95
C SER A 116 8.72 0.54 20.46
N GLU A 117 9.79 0.53 21.27
CA GLU A 117 9.72 0.63 22.73
C GLU A 117 9.22 1.99 23.23
N TYR A 118 9.25 3.03 22.38
CA TYR A 118 8.68 4.34 22.66
C TYR A 118 7.29 4.48 22.05
N PHE A 119 6.44 5.29 22.67
CA PHE A 119 5.14 5.63 22.11
C PHE A 119 5.34 6.52 20.88
N GLN A 120 4.85 6.06 19.72
CA GLN A 120 4.99 6.79 18.45
C GLN A 120 3.98 7.95 18.39
N ASP A 121 4.26 9.03 19.10
CA ASP A 121 3.39 10.21 19.22
C ASP A 121 3.21 10.97 17.90
N ASP A 122 4.10 10.75 16.93
CA ASP A 122 3.95 11.21 15.55
C ASP A 122 2.91 10.42 14.75
N LEU A 123 2.64 9.16 15.11
CA LEU A 123 1.69 8.27 14.44
C LEU A 123 0.35 8.17 15.17
N PHE A 124 0.36 8.41 16.47
CA PHE A 124 -0.81 8.36 17.35
C PHE A 124 -1.04 9.73 18.01
N PRO A 125 -1.41 10.77 17.23
CA PRO A 125 -1.89 12.00 17.83
C PRO A 125 -3.17 11.74 18.66
N PRO A 126 -3.60 12.67 19.52
CA PRO A 126 -4.86 12.54 20.23
C PRO A 126 -6.04 12.29 19.26
N THR A 127 -6.64 11.11 19.35
CA THR A 127 -7.72 10.65 18.45
C THR A 127 -9.07 11.22 18.88
N ARG A 128 -10.02 11.37 17.95
CA ARG A 128 -11.41 11.68 18.29
C ARG A 128 -12.07 10.56 19.10
N LYS A 129 -12.78 10.94 20.14
CA LYS A 129 -13.62 10.05 20.96
C LYS A 129 -14.98 9.84 20.28
N ASN A 130 -15.09 8.78 19.50
CA ASN A 130 -16.24 8.57 18.61
C ASN A 130 -17.43 7.81 19.24
N TRP A 131 -17.31 7.34 20.49
CA TRP A 131 -18.38 6.62 21.19
C TRP A 131 -19.18 7.50 22.16
N GLU A 132 -18.75 8.74 22.39
CA GLU A 132 -19.42 9.71 23.25
C GLU A 132 -19.79 10.97 22.46
N PRO A 133 -21.05 11.45 22.56
CA PRO A 133 -21.46 12.66 21.87
C PRO A 133 -20.91 13.91 22.56
N SER A 134 -20.38 14.87 21.78
CA SER A 134 -19.91 16.15 22.32
C SER A 134 -21.03 17.09 22.74
N MET A 135 -22.22 16.93 22.15
CA MET A 135 -23.39 17.77 22.41
C MET A 135 -24.69 16.99 22.21
N THR A 136 -25.76 17.48 22.82
CA THR A 136 -27.10 16.92 22.61
C THR A 136 -27.70 17.41 21.30
N SER A 137 -28.74 16.71 20.81
CA SER A 137 -29.46 17.13 19.61
C SER A 137 -30.06 18.53 19.75
N SER A 138 -30.65 18.86 20.91
CA SER A 138 -31.24 20.17 21.17
C SER A 138 -30.21 21.30 21.12
N GLU A 139 -29.00 21.07 21.65
CA GLU A 139 -27.90 22.04 21.58
C GLU A 139 -27.49 22.28 20.12
N TRP A 140 -27.32 21.20 19.34
CA TRP A 140 -26.96 21.30 17.93
C TRP A 140 -28.03 22.03 17.10
N PHE A 141 -29.32 21.70 17.30
CA PHE A 141 -30.43 22.42 16.64
C PHE A 141 -30.52 23.89 17.05
N SER A 142 -30.00 24.25 18.23
CA SER A 142 -29.90 25.65 18.67
C SER A 142 -28.69 26.38 18.08
N GLY A 143 -27.92 25.73 17.21
CA GLY A 143 -26.72 26.30 16.57
C GLY A 143 -25.45 26.21 17.41
N ILE A 144 -25.46 25.46 18.52
CA ILE A 144 -24.24 25.23 19.31
C ILE A 144 -23.35 24.26 18.54
N ASN A 145 -22.05 24.57 18.49
CA ASN A 145 -21.05 23.70 17.87
C ASN A 145 -19.89 23.45 18.84
N LYS A 146 -19.97 22.35 19.60
CA LYS A 146 -18.91 21.91 20.52
C LYS A 146 -17.89 21.04 19.77
N PRO A 147 -16.57 21.26 19.96
CA PRO A 147 -15.56 20.38 19.38
C PRO A 147 -15.74 18.95 19.89
N VAL A 148 -15.33 17.98 19.09
CA VAL A 148 -15.31 16.57 19.49
C VAL A 148 -14.25 16.39 20.57
N GLU A 149 -14.57 15.62 21.62
CA GLU A 149 -13.58 15.28 22.63
C GLU A 149 -12.47 14.42 22.02
N ILE A 150 -11.23 14.67 22.45
CA ILE A 150 -10.05 13.93 22.00
C ILE A 150 -9.51 13.06 23.14
N LEU A 151 -8.93 11.93 22.78
CA LEU A 151 -8.36 10.93 23.68
C LEU A 151 -6.87 10.75 23.36
N ASP A 152 -6.03 10.85 24.38
CA ASP A 152 -4.64 10.41 24.29
C ASP A 152 -4.57 8.88 24.41
N MET A 153 -3.99 8.23 23.41
CA MET A 153 -3.83 6.78 23.36
C MET A 153 -2.51 6.30 23.99
N LYS A 154 -1.69 7.20 24.54
CA LYS A 154 -0.41 6.87 25.15
C LYS A 154 -0.58 5.97 26.39
N PRO A 155 0.04 4.78 26.42
CA PRO A 155 0.07 3.96 27.62
C PRO A 155 0.86 4.65 28.74
N ASN A 156 0.42 4.46 29.99
CA ASN A 156 1.06 5.10 31.15
C ASN A 156 2.55 4.74 31.33
N GLU A 157 2.94 3.56 30.88
CA GLU A 157 4.31 3.03 31.01
C GLU A 157 5.25 3.45 29.87
N MET A 158 4.72 4.05 28.80
CA MET A 158 5.50 4.43 27.63
C MET A 158 5.87 5.91 27.62
N ILE A 159 7.11 6.16 27.20
CA ILE A 159 7.66 7.50 26.96
C ILE A 159 7.42 7.84 25.47
N PRO A 160 6.94 9.07 25.14
CA PRO A 160 6.83 9.52 23.75
C PRO A 160 8.15 9.46 22.99
N LEU A 161 8.10 9.17 21.70
CA LEU A 161 9.28 9.15 20.84
C LEU A 161 9.94 10.52 20.74
N SER A 162 9.16 11.60 20.76
CA SER A 162 9.66 12.98 20.80
C SER A 162 10.55 13.29 22.02
N GLU A 163 10.33 12.63 23.15
CA GLU A 163 11.13 12.78 24.38
C GLU A 163 12.29 11.78 24.46
N ALA A 164 12.39 10.87 23.49
CA ALA A 164 13.38 9.81 23.52
C ALA A 164 14.80 10.37 23.32
N PRO A 165 15.83 9.84 24.03
CA PRO A 165 17.21 10.25 23.81
C PRO A 165 17.60 10.09 22.34
N PRO A 166 18.42 10.98 21.77
CA PRO A 166 18.83 10.86 20.37
C PRO A 166 19.49 9.50 20.11
N PRO A 167 19.27 8.88 18.95
CA PRO A 167 19.83 7.59 18.64
C PRO A 167 21.36 7.68 18.75
N VAL A 168 21.94 6.78 19.54
CA VAL A 168 23.39 6.68 19.66
C VAL A 168 23.92 6.29 18.28
N LYS A 169 24.64 7.19 17.61
CA LYS A 169 25.32 6.86 16.35
C LYS A 169 26.26 5.70 16.67
N ALA A 170 25.93 4.50 16.19
CA ALA A 170 26.86 3.40 16.21
C ALA A 170 28.12 3.89 15.47
N GLY A 171 29.25 3.96 16.19
CA GLY A 171 30.52 4.38 15.62
C GLY A 171 30.77 3.60 14.33
N SER A 172 31.29 4.27 13.31
CA SER A 172 31.63 3.65 12.03
C SER A 172 32.68 2.56 12.22
N ASN A 173 32.26 1.33 12.51
CA ASN A 173 33.12 0.18 12.37
C ASN A 173 33.15 -0.15 10.87
N LYS A 174 34.34 -0.01 10.28
CA LYS A 174 34.67 -0.54 8.95
C LYS A 174 34.10 -1.97 8.81
N PRO A 175 33.51 -2.34 7.66
CA PRO A 175 32.91 -3.66 7.51
C PRO A 175 33.99 -4.74 7.60
N SER A 176 33.92 -5.59 8.63
CA SER A 176 34.55 -6.90 8.62
C SER A 176 33.60 -7.87 7.93
N ASN A 177 34.07 -8.53 6.87
CA ASN A 177 33.38 -9.59 6.14
C ASN A 177 33.06 -10.78 7.06
N THR A 178 31.89 -10.74 7.70
CA THR A 178 31.23 -11.91 8.28
C THR A 178 29.75 -11.58 8.45
N SER A 179 28.96 -11.92 7.43
CA SER A 179 27.50 -11.78 7.44
C SER A 179 26.86 -12.79 8.39
N PRO A 180 26.09 -12.37 9.41
CA PRO A 180 25.17 -13.27 10.10
C PRO A 180 23.90 -13.42 9.23
N ARG A 181 23.55 -14.66 8.89
CA ARG A 181 22.25 -15.00 8.31
C ARG A 181 21.19 -14.87 9.40
N ILE A 182 20.37 -13.83 9.34
CA ILE A 182 19.06 -13.83 10.00
C ILE A 182 18.12 -14.63 9.09
N ALA A 183 17.72 -15.82 9.53
CA ALA A 183 16.71 -16.61 8.86
C ALA A 183 15.33 -16.00 9.15
N PHE A 184 14.72 -15.40 8.15
CA PHE A 184 13.33 -14.98 8.17
C PHE A 184 12.51 -16.08 7.49
N GLU A 185 11.77 -16.86 8.29
CA GLU A 185 10.78 -17.81 7.77
C GLU A 185 9.52 -17.05 7.34
N GLY A 186 9.49 -16.66 6.07
CA GLY A 186 8.33 -16.02 5.46
C GLY A 186 8.70 -15.37 4.14
N GLU A 187 8.26 -15.93 3.03
CA GLU A 187 8.53 -15.40 1.69
C GLU A 187 7.63 -14.20 1.41
N VAL A 188 8.10 -12.99 1.73
CA VAL A 188 7.49 -11.74 1.26
C VAL A 188 8.43 -11.11 0.23
N VAL A 189 8.11 -11.30 -1.04
CA VAL A 189 8.79 -10.64 -2.15
C VAL A 189 8.42 -9.15 -2.12
N LEU A 190 9.29 -8.34 -1.52
CA LEU A 190 9.30 -6.89 -1.72
C LEU A 190 9.78 -6.60 -3.15
N GLN A 191 8.84 -6.48 -4.08
CA GLN A 191 9.06 -5.73 -5.31
C GLN A 191 8.17 -4.49 -5.25
N SER A 192 8.80 -3.34 -5.05
CA SER A 192 8.15 -2.05 -5.26
C SER A 192 7.67 -1.98 -6.71
N SER A 193 6.36 -1.84 -6.89
CA SER A 193 5.68 -1.78 -8.18
C SER A 193 6.14 -0.61 -9.05
N LEU A 194 6.73 0.44 -8.47
CA LEU A 194 7.36 1.54 -9.22
C LEU A 194 8.71 1.17 -9.86
N ALA A 195 9.49 0.26 -9.26
CA ALA A 195 10.75 -0.19 -9.83
C ALA A 195 10.56 -1.20 -10.99
N PHE A 196 9.37 -1.81 -11.10
CA PHE A 196 9.04 -2.76 -12.17
C PHE A 196 8.72 -2.07 -13.50
N LEU A 197 8.04 -0.91 -13.47
CA LEU A 197 7.67 -0.18 -14.68
C LEU A 197 8.85 0.59 -15.28
N GLN A 198 9.69 1.22 -14.46
CA GLN A 198 10.79 2.07 -14.95
C GLN A 198 12.00 1.26 -15.48
N ASN A 199 12.25 0.05 -14.96
CA ASN A 199 13.38 -0.80 -15.40
C ASN A 199 13.07 -1.69 -16.61
N SER A 200 11.83 -1.71 -17.10
CA SER A 200 11.40 -2.65 -18.14
C SER A 200 12.14 -2.45 -19.46
N LYS A 201 12.31 -1.20 -19.93
CA LYS A 201 13.00 -0.89 -21.20
C LYS A 201 14.51 -1.13 -21.15
N GLU A 202 15.18 -0.70 -20.08
CA GLU A 202 16.63 -0.91 -19.95
C GLU A 202 16.99 -2.38 -19.76
N LYS A 203 16.15 -3.16 -19.06
CA LYS A 203 16.33 -4.61 -18.98
C LYS A 203 16.04 -5.29 -20.32
N GLU A 204 15.02 -4.87 -21.05
CA GLU A 204 14.72 -5.45 -22.36
C GLU A 204 15.86 -5.19 -23.37
N GLU A 205 16.45 -3.98 -23.37
CA GLU A 205 17.62 -3.67 -24.19
C GLU A 205 18.87 -4.43 -23.78
N LYS A 206 19.13 -4.57 -22.47
CA LYS A 206 20.25 -5.38 -21.97
C LYS A 206 20.08 -6.87 -22.29
N ILE A 207 18.85 -7.39 -22.24
CA ILE A 207 18.55 -8.78 -22.60
C ILE A 207 18.73 -8.97 -24.11
N LYS A 208 18.24 -8.05 -24.95
CA LYS A 208 18.44 -8.09 -26.41
C LYS A 208 19.92 -8.00 -26.77
N GLN A 209 20.68 -7.10 -26.14
CA GLN A 209 22.13 -7.00 -26.33
C GLN A 209 22.86 -8.27 -25.87
N SER A 210 22.53 -8.80 -24.69
CA SER A 210 23.17 -10.00 -24.15
C SER A 210 22.86 -11.24 -25.01
N MET A 211 21.62 -11.39 -25.49
CA MET A 211 21.24 -12.45 -26.42
C MET A 211 21.97 -12.31 -27.77
N SER A 212 22.11 -11.10 -28.30
CA SER A 212 22.84 -10.87 -29.55
C SER A 212 24.35 -11.12 -29.42
N SER A 213 24.92 -10.92 -28.23
CA SER A 213 26.34 -11.16 -27.96
C SER A 213 26.69 -12.63 -27.69
N GLN A 214 25.72 -13.43 -27.26
CA GLN A 214 25.90 -14.86 -26.96
C GLN A 214 25.49 -15.78 -28.12
N CYS A 215 24.76 -15.26 -29.11
CA CYS A 215 24.53 -15.96 -30.37
C CYS A 215 25.72 -15.74 -31.31
N GLU A 216 26.67 -16.67 -31.34
CA GLU A 216 27.46 -16.88 -32.54
C GLU A 216 26.49 -17.30 -33.65
N LEU A 217 26.18 -16.36 -34.55
CA LEU A 217 25.49 -16.69 -35.80
C LEU A 217 26.44 -17.56 -36.62
N GLN A 218 26.34 -18.88 -36.46
CA GLN A 218 26.77 -19.78 -37.52
C GLN A 218 25.88 -19.48 -38.73
N GLN A 219 26.44 -18.72 -39.70
CA GLN A 219 25.89 -18.57 -41.04
C GLN A 219 26.05 -19.88 -41.83
N SER A 220 25.59 -20.99 -41.26
CA SER A 220 25.33 -22.20 -42.02
C SER A 220 23.86 -22.18 -42.44
N SER A 221 23.60 -22.50 -43.70
CA SER A 221 22.24 -22.78 -44.17
C SER A 221 21.58 -23.77 -43.23
N LEU A 222 20.31 -23.51 -42.89
CA LEU A 222 19.57 -24.43 -42.04
C LEU A 222 19.39 -25.74 -42.83
N PRO A 223 19.50 -26.93 -42.22
CA PRO A 223 19.27 -28.20 -42.92
C PRO A 223 17.89 -28.32 -43.59
N GLN A 224 16.95 -27.46 -43.19
CA GLN A 224 15.60 -27.36 -43.76
C GLN A 224 15.55 -26.54 -45.06
N GLU A 225 16.58 -25.74 -45.36
CA GLU A 225 16.72 -25.00 -46.61
C GLU A 225 17.23 -25.88 -47.76
N GLU A 226 17.75 -27.08 -47.46
CA GLU A 226 18.18 -28.07 -48.46
C GLU A 226 17.07 -29.07 -48.85
N PHE A 227 15.90 -29.00 -48.22
CA PHE A 227 14.78 -29.88 -48.53
C PHE A 227 13.86 -29.21 -49.56
N GLU A 228 13.89 -29.69 -50.80
CA GLU A 228 12.82 -29.38 -51.76
C GLU A 228 11.51 -29.99 -51.25
N GLY A 229 10.48 -29.16 -51.17
CA GLY A 229 9.14 -29.60 -50.80
C GLY A 229 8.62 -30.65 -51.80
N VAL A 230 7.71 -31.49 -51.30
CA VAL A 230 7.06 -32.54 -52.09
C VAL A 230 6.28 -31.92 -53.25
N ASP A 231 6.42 -32.46 -54.46
CA ASP A 231 5.78 -31.95 -55.67
C ASP A 231 4.24 -31.89 -55.45
N PRO A 232 3.57 -30.76 -55.77
CA PRO A 232 2.13 -30.61 -55.59
C PRO A 232 1.28 -31.74 -56.19
N ASP A 233 1.77 -32.42 -57.22
CA ASP A 233 1.07 -33.53 -57.89
C ASP A 233 1.04 -34.82 -57.04
N GLU A 234 1.91 -34.96 -56.03
CA GLU A 234 1.94 -36.13 -55.12
C GLU A 234 0.83 -36.08 -54.06
N TRP A 235 0.15 -34.94 -53.90
CA TRP A 235 -0.95 -34.75 -52.93
C TRP A 235 -2.32 -35.20 -53.47
N VAL A 236 -2.39 -35.65 -54.72
CA VAL A 236 -3.63 -36.06 -55.39
C VAL A 236 -3.50 -37.47 -55.96
N SER A 237 -3.34 -38.46 -55.08
CA SER A 237 -3.57 -39.89 -55.38
C SER A 237 -4.08 -40.62 -54.15
#